data_AF-A0A0D2KBE4-F1
#
_entry.id   AF-A0A0D2KBE4-F1
#
_cell.length_a   1.000
_cell.length_b   1.000
_cell.length_c   1.000
_cell.angle_alpha   90.00
_cell.angle_beta   90.00
_cell.angle_gamma   90.00
#
_symmetry.space_group_name_H-M   'P 1'
#
loop_
_entity.id
_entity.type
_entity.pdbx_description
1 polymer ?
#
loop_
_entity_poly.entity_id
_entity_poly.type
_entity_poly.pdbx_seq_one_letter_code
_entity_poly.pdbx_strand_id
1 'polypeptide(L)'
;MAGGKPLSLFESGAIMLYLSDKAGGKLLPSDPALKWEALSWLFWQIGGVGPMFGQFGHFHKHAPERVEYGINRYSAEVEGF
;
A
#
# COMPACT_ATOMS: atom_id res chain seq x y z
N MET A 1 22.97 5.53 0.03
CA MET A 1 23.24 4.09 0.23
C MET A 1 23.87 3.86 1.59
N ALA A 2 23.54 2.77 2.29
CA ALA A 2 23.90 2.50 3.69
C ALA A 2 25.40 2.20 3.96
N GLY A 3 26.32 2.83 3.25
CA GLY A 3 27.77 2.76 3.53
C GLY A 3 28.36 1.35 3.60
N GLY A 4 27.83 0.41 2.82
CA GLY A 4 28.26 -0.99 2.79
C GLY A 4 27.71 -1.88 3.91
N LYS A 5 26.87 -1.36 4.81
CA LYS A 5 26.19 -2.15 5.85
C LYS A 5 24.83 -2.66 5.34
N PRO A 6 24.39 -3.85 5.79
CA PRO A 6 23.03 -4.31 5.53
C PRO A 6 22.00 -3.27 5.99
N LEU A 7 21.00 -3.00 5.13
CA LEU A 7 19.90 -2.10 5.43
C LEU A 7 18.61 -2.92 5.56
N SER A 8 18.05 -2.96 6.76
CA SER A 8 16.73 -3.55 6.99
C SER A 8 15.65 -2.55 6.61
N LEU A 9 14.65 -3.00 5.85
CA LEU A 9 13.53 -2.20 5.38
C LEU A 9 12.22 -2.91 5.71
N PHE A 10 11.21 -2.12 6.03
CA PHE A 10 9.83 -2.51 6.27
C PHE A 10 8.91 -1.50 5.57
N GLU A 11 7.60 -1.77 5.54
CA GLU A 11 6.62 -1.12 4.64
C GLU A 11 6.88 -1.43 3.16
N SER A 12 5.90 -2.04 2.49
CA SER A 12 6.01 -2.44 1.07
C SER A 12 6.31 -1.24 0.17
N GLY A 13 5.68 -0.08 0.43
CA GLY A 13 5.94 1.15 -0.32
C GLY A 13 7.38 1.65 -0.20
N ALA A 14 7.95 1.65 1.01
CA ALA A 14 9.33 2.04 1.22
C ALA A 14 10.31 1.07 0.53
N ILE A 15 10.00 -0.23 0.56
CA ILE A 15 10.78 -1.24 -0.17
C ILE A 15 10.71 -0.98 -1.69
N MET A 16 9.53 -0.68 -2.25
CA MET A 16 9.39 -0.36 -3.68
C MET A 16 10.19 0.88 -4.08
N LEU A 17 10.13 1.95 -3.29
CA LEU A 17 10.91 3.16 -3.55
C LEU A 17 12.42 2.90 -3.45
N TYR A 18 12.84 2.11 -2.47
CA TYR A 18 14.23 1.68 -2.35
C TYR A 18 14.69 0.84 -3.54
N LEU A 19 13.88 -0.11 -4.00
CA LEU A 19 14.20 -0.93 -5.16
C LEU A 19 14.23 -0.10 -6.45
N SER A 20 13.36 0.90 -6.58
CA SER A 20 13.41 1.86 -7.68
C SER A 20 14.73 2.62 -7.70
N ASP A 21 15.18 3.16 -6.56
CA ASP A 21 16.48 3.82 -6.42
C ASP A 21 17.63 2.86 -6.77
N LYS A 22 17.62 1.66 -6.19
CA LYS A 22 18.65 0.62 -6.43
C LYS A 22 18.70 0.16 -7.90
N ALA A 23 17.58 0.18 -8.61
CA ALA A 23 17.49 -0.11 -10.03
C ALA A 23 17.92 1.05 -10.94
N GLY A 24 18.50 2.12 -10.37
CA GLY A 24 18.91 3.32 -11.10
C GLY A 24 17.73 4.18 -11.53
N GLY A 25 16.63 4.16 -10.77
CA GLY A 25 15.43 4.96 -11.03
C GLY A 25 14.50 4.40 -12.12
N LYS A 26 14.73 3.19 -12.63
CA LYS A 26 13.97 2.64 -13.78
C LYS A 26 12.51 2.27 -13.48
N LEU A 27 12.14 2.16 -12.21
CA LEU A 27 10.81 1.69 -11.78
C LEU A 27 9.90 2.83 -11.33
N LEU A 28 10.38 4.08 -11.40
CA LEU A 28 9.61 5.29 -11.10
C LEU A 28 9.91 6.33 -12.18
N PRO A 29 8.92 7.03 -12.75
CA PRO A 29 9.18 8.03 -13.78
C PRO A 29 10.17 9.11 -13.31
N SER A 30 11.03 9.55 -14.22
CA SER A 30 11.95 10.68 -13.98
C SER A 30 11.31 12.03 -14.26
N ASP A 31 10.28 12.06 -15.11
CA ASP A 31 9.46 13.25 -15.31
C ASP A 31 8.77 13.64 -13.98
N PRO A 32 8.87 14.90 -13.53
CA PRO A 32 8.33 15.30 -12.23
C PRO A 32 6.82 15.08 -12.09
N ALA A 33 6.02 15.35 -13.12
CA ALA A 33 4.57 15.22 -13.03
C ALA A 33 4.17 13.74 -12.94
N LEU A 34 4.71 12.90 -13.83
CA LEU A 34 4.44 11.46 -13.83
C LEU A 34 4.96 10.77 -12.55
N LYS A 35 6.08 11.25 -12.01
CA LYS A 35 6.61 10.75 -10.74
C LYS A 35 5.62 10.98 -9.59
N TRP A 36 5.10 12.20 -9.46
CA TRP A 36 4.20 12.53 -8.37
C TRP A 36 2.83 11.88 -8.54
N GLU A 37 2.36 11.68 -9.77
CA GLU A 37 1.19 10.86 -10.06
C GLU A 37 1.38 9.41 -9.59
N ALA A 38 2.49 8.76 -9.98
CA ALA A 38 2.80 7.40 -9.55
C ALA A 38 2.92 7.27 -8.03
N LEU A 39 3.55 8.25 -7.37
CA LEU A 39 3.62 8.29 -5.91
C LEU A 39 2.25 8.48 -5.26
N SER A 40 1.38 9.29 -5.84
CA SER A 40 0.02 9.49 -5.34
C SER A 40 -0.76 8.17 -5.34
N TRP A 41 -0.67 7.39 -6.41
CA TRP A 41 -1.26 6.06 -6.48
C TRP A 41 -0.63 5.07 -5.49
N LEU A 42 0.69 5.07 -5.33
CA LEU A 42 1.37 4.23 -4.35
C LEU A 42 0.89 4.52 -2.92
N PHE A 43 0.82 5.80 -2.53
CA PHE A 43 0.38 6.18 -1.20
C PHE A 43 -1.13 5.97 -1.00
N TRP A 44 -1.96 6.14 -2.03
CA TRP A 44 -3.36 5.75 -2.00
C TRP A 44 -3.53 4.23 -1.77
N GLN A 45 -2.71 3.40 -2.41
CA GLN A 45 -2.74 1.95 -2.20
C GLN A 45 -2.35 1.58 -0.77
N ILE A 46 -1.28 2.18 -0.24
CA ILE A 46 -0.77 1.91 1.12
C ILE A 46 -1.74 2.38 2.20
N GLY A 47 -2.32 3.57 2.06
CA GLY A 47 -3.18 4.18 3.08
C GLY A 47 -4.66 3.82 2.96
N GLY A 48 -5.13 3.49 1.75
CA GLY A 48 -6.53 3.20 1.45
C GLY A 48 -6.76 1.73 1.16
N VAL A 49 -6.44 1.30 -0.06
CA VAL A 49 -6.82 -0.03 -0.57
C VAL A 49 -6.33 -1.17 0.34
N GLY A 50 -5.03 -1.19 0.66
CA GLY A 50 -4.43 -2.28 1.44
C GLY A 50 -5.13 -2.49 2.79
N PRO A 51 -5.18 -1.47 3.66
CA PRO A 51 -5.85 -1.56 4.94
C PRO A 51 -7.34 -1.91 4.84
N MET A 52 -8.09 -1.27 3.93
CA MET A 52 -9.54 -1.45 3.85
C MET A 52 -9.94 -2.84 3.33
N PHE A 53 -9.26 -3.36 2.31
CA PHE A 53 -9.49 -4.73 1.85
C PHE A 53 -9.06 -5.76 2.91
N GLY A 54 -8.03 -5.46 3.70
CA GLY A 54 -7.64 -6.28 4.85
C GLY A 54 -8.76 -6.38 5.90
N GLN A 55 -9.37 -5.25 6.25
CA GLN A 55 -10.50 -5.22 7.19
C GLN A 55 -11.74 -5.90 6.60
N PHE A 56 -12.07 -5.63 5.34
CA PHE A 56 -13.16 -6.32 4.64
C PHE A 56 -12.99 -7.85 4.71
N GLY A 57 -11.81 -8.35 4.34
CA GLY A 57 -11.50 -9.78 4.38
C GLY A 57 -11.56 -10.35 5.81
N HIS A 58 -11.10 -9.58 6.80
CA HIS A 58 -11.23 -9.98 8.20
C HIS A 58 -12.69 -10.17 8.61
N PHE A 59 -13.53 -9.14 8.47
CA PHE A 59 -14.93 -9.19 8.93
C PHE A 59 -15.80 -10.14 8.10
N HIS A 60 -15.50 -10.35 6.82
CA HIS A 60 -16.28 -11.27 5.98
C HIS A 60 -15.92 -12.75 6.18
N LYS A 61 -14.66 -13.05 6.47
CA LYS A 61 -14.15 -14.43 6.37
C LYS A 61 -13.45 -14.95 7.61
N HIS A 62 -12.79 -14.08 8.37
CA HIS A 62 -11.87 -14.50 9.42
C HIS A 62 -12.31 -14.14 10.83
N ALA A 63 -13.22 -13.18 11.00
CA ALA A 63 -13.76 -12.81 12.29
C ALA A 63 -14.47 -14.03 12.91
N PRO A 64 -14.16 -14.38 14.18
CA PRO A 64 -14.73 -15.56 14.84
C PRO A 64 -16.24 -15.42 15.09
N GLU A 65 -16.70 -14.19 15.21
CA GLU A 65 -18.11 -13.83 15.37
C GLU A 65 -18.54 -12.88 14.25
N ARG A 66 -19.81 -12.96 13.87
CA ARG A 66 -20.37 -12.09 12.83
C ARG A 66 -20.65 -10.71 13.41
N VAL A 67 -19.84 -9.73 13.00
CA VAL A 67 -20.01 -8.32 13.38
C VAL A 67 -20.62 -7.54 12.23
N GLU A 68 -21.94 -7.42 12.23
CA GLU A 68 -22.72 -6.85 11.11
C GLU A 68 -22.29 -5.41 10.76
N TYR A 69 -21.99 -4.57 11.77
CA TYR A 69 -21.47 -3.23 11.52
C TYR A 69 -20.11 -3.24 10.80
N GLY A 70 -19.19 -4.12 11.21
CA GLY A 70 -17.87 -4.24 10.59
C GLY A 70 -17.98 -4.71 9.14
N ILE A 71 -18.82 -5.72 8.89
CA ILE A 71 -19.15 -6.20 7.54
C ILE A 71 -19.67 -5.05 6.68
N ASN A 72 -20.72 -4.37 7.11
CA ASN A 72 -21.37 -3.33 6.30
C ASN A 72 -20.45 -2.12 6.07
N ARG A 73 -19.72 -1.67 7.10
CA ARG A 73 -18.79 -0.55 6.99
C ARG A 73 -17.70 -0.84 5.95
N TYR A 74 -17.00 -1.96 6.09
CA TYR A 74 -15.86 -2.26 5.23
C TYR A 74 -16.27 -2.76 3.83
N SER A 75 -17.48 -3.30 3.65
CA SER A 75 -18.07 -3.48 2.32
C SER A 75 -18.26 -2.14 1.61
N ALA A 76 -18.90 -1.18 2.28
CA ALA A 76 -19.15 0.14 1.69
C ALA A 76 -17.84 0.89 1.39
N GLU A 77 -16.83 0.78 2.25
CA GLU A 77 -15.50 1.37 2.00
C GLU A 77 -14.79 0.72 0.80
N VAL A 78 -14.94 -0.59 0.60
CA VAL A 78 -14.37 -1.30 -0.55
C VAL A 78 -15.11 -0.98 -1.85
N GLU A 79 -16.44 -0.86 -1.82
CA GLU A 79 -17.26 -0.45 -2.97
C GLU A 79 -17.00 0.99 -3.42
N GLY A 80 -16.48 1.84 -2.52
CA GLY A 80 -16.16 3.23 -2.79
C GLY A 80 -14.81 3.47 -3.48
N PHE A 81 -13.99 2.44 -3.69
CA PHE A 81 -12.75 2.51 -4.47
C PHE A 81 -13.00 2.22 -5.96
#